data_AF-A0A6V7K628-F1
#
_entry.id   AF-A0A6V7K628-F1
#
_cell.length_a   1.000
_cell.length_b   1.000
_cell.length_c   1.000
_cell.angle_alpha   90.00
_cell.angle_beta   90.00
_cell.angle_gamma   90.00
#
_symmetry.space_group_name_H-M   'P 1'
#
loop_
_entity.id
_entity.type
_entity.pdbx_description
1 polymer ?
#
loop_
_entity_poly.entity_id
_entity_poly.type
_entity_poly.pdbx_seq_one_letter_code
_entity_poly.pdbx_strand_id
1 'polypeptide(L)'
;GTLKGLLPQQLEQLDCQIMLSNTYHLGTRPGPEVLKKAGGLHNFMNWKRALLTDSGGFQMVSLLKLAEITEEGVKFRSPYDDSECMLTPEHSIEIQNAIGADIIMQLDDVVSSTTTGPRVEEAMH
;
A
#
# COMPACT_ATOMS: atom_id res chain seq x y z
N GLY A 1 -9.27 0.95 -7.76
CA GLY A 1 -8.05 1.70 -8.14
C GLY A 1 -8.28 2.41 -9.46
N THR A 2 -7.60 3.52 -9.70
CA THR A 2 -7.64 4.25 -10.98
C THR A 2 -6.38 5.09 -11.13
N LEU A 3 -5.91 5.28 -12.36
CA LEU A 3 -4.97 6.34 -12.67
C LEU A 3 -5.79 7.58 -13.02
N LYS A 4 -5.70 8.61 -12.17
CA LYS A 4 -6.59 9.78 -12.22
C LYS A 4 -6.54 10.44 -13.60
N GLY A 5 -7.71 10.57 -14.23
CA GLY A 5 -7.85 11.26 -15.51
C GLY A 5 -7.59 10.39 -16.75
N LEU A 6 -7.24 9.10 -16.59
CA LEU A 6 -7.04 8.18 -17.70
C LEU A 6 -7.89 6.91 -17.56
N LEU A 7 -8.43 6.46 -18.68
CA LEU A 7 -9.08 5.16 -18.82
C LEU A 7 -8.03 4.05 -19.00
N PRO A 8 -8.29 2.80 -18.56
CA PRO A 8 -7.39 1.67 -18.78
C PRO A 8 -6.97 1.51 -20.25
N GLN A 9 -7.90 1.73 -21.20
CA GLN A 9 -7.61 1.63 -22.64
C GLN A 9 -6.60 2.68 -23.12
N GLN A 10 -6.60 3.87 -22.52
CA GLN A 10 -5.60 4.90 -22.86
C GLN A 10 -4.22 4.49 -22.36
N LEU A 11 -4.14 3.82 -21.21
CA LEU A 11 -2.88 3.30 -20.69
C LEU A 11 -2.35 2.14 -21.53
N GLU A 12 -3.24 1.28 -22.04
CA GLU A 12 -2.87 0.23 -22.99
C GLU A 12 -2.33 0.83 -24.31
N GLN A 13 -2.91 1.92 -24.80
CA GLN A 13 -2.43 2.64 -26.00
C GLN A 13 -1.07 3.31 -25.79
N LEU A 14 -0.78 3.77 -24.57
CA LEU A 14 0.52 4.33 -24.18
C LEU A 14 1.57 3.25 -23.91
N ASP A 15 1.19 1.98 -24.06
CA ASP A 15 2.00 0.82 -23.76
C ASP A 15 2.53 0.73 -22.32
N CYS A 16 1.74 1.22 -21.36
CA CYS A 16 2.05 1.06 -19.95
C CYS A 16 2.01 -0.43 -19.56
N GLN A 17 3.12 -1.00 -19.12
CA GLN A 17 3.22 -2.44 -18.82
C GLN A 17 2.85 -2.77 -17.37
N ILE A 18 3.07 -1.82 -16.46
CA ILE A 18 2.87 -2.01 -15.03
C ILE A 18 2.32 -0.74 -14.39
N MET A 19 1.42 -0.92 -13.44
CA MET A 19 0.88 0.19 -12.63
C MET A 19 1.19 -0.06 -11.16
N LEU A 20 1.61 1.01 -10.47
CA LEU A 20 1.69 1.01 -9.01
C LEU A 20 0.30 1.32 -8.43
N SER A 21 -0.20 0.43 -7.60
CA SER A 21 -1.42 0.57 -6.83
C SER A 21 -1.11 0.73 -5.36
N ASN A 22 -1.86 1.61 -4.70
CA ASN A 22 -1.60 1.94 -3.31
C ASN A 22 -2.41 1.06 -2.35
N THR A 23 -1.71 0.28 -1.53
CA THR A 23 -2.29 -0.70 -0.60
C THR A 23 -3.11 -0.06 0.50
N TYR A 24 -2.66 1.07 1.06
CA TYR A 24 -3.34 1.75 2.17
C TYR A 24 -4.76 2.20 1.78
N HIS A 25 -4.90 2.89 0.65
CA HIS A 25 -6.20 3.34 0.18
C HIS A 25 -7.11 2.18 -0.20
N LEU A 26 -6.58 1.16 -0.88
CA LEU A 26 -7.38 0.02 -1.33
C LEU A 26 -7.81 -0.89 -0.18
N GLY A 27 -6.96 -1.03 0.84
CA GLY A 27 -7.24 -1.75 2.08
C GLY A 27 -8.31 -1.09 2.95
N THR A 28 -8.46 0.24 2.86
CA THR A 28 -9.50 0.98 3.60
C THR A 28 -10.78 1.17 2.78
N ARG A 29 -10.66 1.56 1.50
CA ARG A 29 -11.80 1.83 0.61
C ARG A 29 -11.47 1.43 -0.84
N PRO A 30 -12.18 0.46 -1.44
CA PRO A 30 -13.42 -0.15 -0.97
C PRO A 30 -13.24 -1.23 0.12
N GLY A 31 -11.99 -1.59 0.44
CA GLY A 31 -11.65 -2.62 1.41
C GLY A 31 -11.36 -3.98 0.77
N PRO A 32 -10.57 -4.83 1.43
CA PRO A 32 -10.09 -6.10 0.87
C PRO A 32 -11.23 -7.06 0.55
N GLU A 33 -12.29 -7.10 1.36
CA GLU A 33 -13.44 -7.99 1.14
C GLU A 33 -14.22 -7.65 -0.13
N VAL A 34 -14.32 -6.37 -0.48
CA VAL A 34 -14.96 -5.94 -1.73
C VAL A 34 -14.08 -6.30 -2.93
N LEU A 35 -12.76 -6.12 -2.80
CA LEU A 35 -11.81 -6.48 -3.85
C LEU A 35 -11.78 -7.99 -4.09
N LYS A 36 -11.76 -8.81 -3.03
CA LYS A 36 -11.88 -10.28 -3.12
C LYS A 36 -13.15 -10.68 -3.87
N LYS A 37 -14.31 -10.09 -3.52
CA LYS A 37 -15.59 -10.36 -4.20
C LYS A 37 -15.60 -9.95 -5.67
N ALA A 38 -14.87 -8.89 -6.02
CA ALA A 38 -14.71 -8.45 -7.39
C ALA A 38 -13.71 -9.31 -8.19
N GLY A 39 -13.05 -10.29 -7.55
CA GLY A 39 -12.02 -11.11 -8.17
C GLY A 39 -10.66 -10.41 -8.28
N GLY A 40 -10.35 -9.50 -7.35
CA GLY A 40 -9.13 -8.72 -7.33
C GLY A 40 -9.24 -7.36 -8.05
N LEU A 41 -8.20 -6.55 -7.90
CA LEU A 41 -8.15 -5.18 -8.41
C LEU A 41 -8.14 -5.15 -9.94
N HIS A 42 -7.43 -6.07 -10.59
CA HIS A 42 -7.43 -6.21 -12.06
C HIS A 42 -8.84 -6.21 -12.63
N ASN A 43 -9.72 -7.06 -12.08
CA ASN A 43 -11.10 -7.16 -12.51
C ASN A 43 -11.91 -5.93 -12.10
N PHE A 44 -11.71 -5.42 -10.89
CA PHE A 44 -12.40 -4.24 -10.40
C PHE A 44 -12.15 -2.98 -11.25
N MET A 45 -10.93 -2.80 -11.79
CA MET A 45 -10.57 -1.64 -12.61
C MET A 45 -10.46 -1.95 -14.11
N ASN A 46 -10.76 -3.18 -14.53
CA ASN A 46 -10.57 -3.67 -15.90
C ASN A 46 -9.14 -3.41 -16.44
N TRP A 47 -8.13 -3.75 -15.63
CA TRP A 47 -6.71 -3.65 -15.99
C TRP A 47 -6.10 -5.05 -16.14
N LYS A 48 -5.56 -5.33 -17.32
CA LYS A 48 -5.13 -6.68 -17.72
C LYS A 48 -3.63 -6.91 -17.67
N ARG A 49 -2.84 -5.87 -17.36
CA ARG A 49 -1.37 -5.94 -17.29
C ARG A 49 -0.93 -5.90 -15.82
N ALA A 50 0.38 -5.89 -15.58
CA ALA A 50 0.93 -6.08 -14.25
C ALA A 50 0.50 -4.98 -13.25
N LEU A 51 0.33 -5.38 -11.99
CA LEU A 51 0.12 -4.52 -10.84
C LEU A 51 1.26 -4.73 -9.84
N LEU A 52 1.91 -3.62 -9.49
CA LEU A 52 2.78 -3.52 -8.33
C LEU A 52 1.99 -2.87 -7.21
N THR A 53 2.03 -3.44 -6.02
CA THR A 53 1.50 -2.78 -4.82
C THR A 53 2.63 -2.32 -3.93
N ASP A 54 2.50 -1.11 -3.38
CA ASP A 54 3.37 -0.67 -2.30
C ASP A 54 3.01 -1.38 -0.98
N SER A 55 3.90 -1.34 0.00
CA SER A 55 3.66 -1.99 1.29
C SER A 55 2.63 -1.28 2.17
N GLY A 56 2.31 -0.03 1.83
CA GLY A 56 1.57 0.91 2.65
C GLY A 56 2.44 1.68 3.65
N GLY A 57 3.63 1.17 4.01
CA GLY A 57 4.49 1.72 5.07
C GLY A 57 4.83 3.20 4.89
N PHE A 58 5.26 3.58 3.68
CA PHE A 58 5.63 4.97 3.39
C PHE A 58 4.51 5.99 3.63
N GLN A 59 3.25 5.64 3.31
CA GLN A 59 2.14 6.56 3.54
C GLN A 59 1.78 6.68 5.01
N MET A 60 1.97 5.61 5.79
CA MET A 60 1.80 5.63 7.24
C MET A 60 2.84 6.53 7.90
N VAL A 61 4.10 6.41 7.43
CA VAL A 61 5.21 7.25 7.87
C VAL A 61 5.05 8.69 7.36
N SER A 62 4.51 8.95 6.18
CA SER A 62 4.24 10.34 5.75
C SER A 62 3.23 11.06 6.66
N LEU A 63 2.42 10.29 7.41
CA LEU A 63 1.49 10.76 8.44
C LEU A 63 2.13 10.79 9.86
N LEU A 64 3.46 10.67 9.94
CA LEU A 64 4.38 10.53 11.09
C LEU A 64 4.02 11.22 12.41
N LYS A 65 3.17 12.25 12.43
CA LYS A 65 2.70 12.84 13.70
C LYS A 65 1.90 11.84 14.55
N LEU A 66 1.37 10.77 13.95
CA LEU A 66 0.45 9.83 14.60
C LEU A 66 0.89 8.37 14.51
N ALA A 67 2.13 8.09 14.06
CA ALA A 67 2.62 6.73 13.87
C ALA A 67 3.67 6.33 14.92
N GLU A 68 3.51 5.15 15.50
CA GLU A 68 4.46 4.50 16.41
C GLU A 68 4.94 3.20 15.75
N ILE A 69 6.26 3.05 15.64
CA ILE A 69 6.89 1.88 15.00
C ILE A 69 7.38 0.95 16.11
N THR A 70 6.96 -0.31 16.06
CA THR A 70 7.38 -1.38 16.99
C THR A 70 7.85 -2.59 16.19
N GLU A 71 8.48 -3.58 16.85
CA GLU A 71 8.85 -4.85 16.19
C GLU A 71 7.64 -5.60 15.59
N GLU A 72 6.44 -5.39 16.14
CA GLU A 72 5.21 -6.00 15.63
C GLU A 72 4.73 -5.34 14.32
N GLY A 73 5.13 -4.09 14.06
CA GLY A 73 4.70 -3.33 12.89
C GLY A 73 4.49 -1.85 13.18
N VAL A 74 3.65 -1.20 12.37
CA VAL A 74 3.37 0.24 12.47
C VAL A 74 1.97 0.45 13.04
N LYS A 75 1.90 1.03 14.24
CA LYS A 75 0.67 1.55 14.82
C LYS A 75 0.44 2.97 14.31
N PHE A 76 -0.78 3.29 13.94
CA PHE A 76 -1.14 4.63 13.47
C PHE A 76 -2.60 4.92 13.73
N ARG A 77 -2.94 6.21 13.73
CA ARG A 77 -4.35 6.63 13.71
C ARG A 77 -4.83 6.90 12.29
N SER A 78 -5.96 6.32 11.96
CA SER A 78 -6.65 6.57 10.70
C SER A 78 -7.05 8.05 10.61
N PRO A 79 -6.67 8.78 9.55
CA PRO A 79 -7.02 10.18 9.35
C PRO A 79 -8.52 10.37 9.05
N TYR A 80 -9.28 9.29 8.84
CA TYR A 80 -10.69 9.35 8.48
C TYR A 80 -11.63 9.28 9.69
N ASP A 81 -11.25 8.54 10.73
CA ASP A 81 -12.10 8.24 11.89
C ASP A 81 -11.35 8.21 13.23
N ASP A 82 -10.07 8.57 13.24
CA ASP A 82 -9.17 8.57 14.42
C ASP A 82 -9.04 7.20 15.11
N SER A 83 -9.44 6.12 14.43
CA SER A 83 -9.28 4.76 14.93
C SER A 83 -7.80 4.34 14.95
N GLU A 84 -7.40 3.64 16.01
CA GLU A 84 -6.07 3.02 16.07
C GLU A 84 -6.03 1.78 15.18
N CYS A 85 -5.06 1.77 14.28
CA CYS A 85 -4.83 0.69 13.33
C CYS A 85 -3.40 0.17 13.50
N MET A 86 -3.24 -1.14 13.33
CA MET A 86 -1.93 -1.81 13.35
C MET A 86 -1.68 -2.41 11.98
N LEU A 87 -0.58 -2.03 11.35
CA LEU A 87 -0.10 -2.62 10.10
C LEU A 87 1.13 -3.46 10.39
N THR A 88 0.94 -4.78 10.49
CA THR A 88 2.04 -5.75 10.59
C THR A 88 2.51 -6.17 9.19
N PRO A 89 3.72 -6.75 9.05
CA PRO A 89 4.17 -7.31 7.78
C PRO A 89 3.18 -8.32 7.20
N GLU A 90 2.66 -9.24 8.01
CA GLU A 90 1.68 -10.26 7.60
C GLU A 90 0.39 -9.62 7.10
N HIS A 91 -0.09 -8.60 7.82
CA HIS A 91 -1.32 -7.89 7.43
C HIS A 91 -1.13 -7.12 6.12
N SER A 92 0.03 -6.50 5.90
CA SER A 92 0.37 -5.85 4.63
C SER A 92 0.34 -6.85 3.47
N ILE A 93 0.95 -8.02 3.65
CA ILE A 93 0.95 -9.09 2.63
C ILE A 93 -0.47 -9.63 2.40
N GLU A 94 -1.28 -9.80 3.45
CA GLU A 94 -2.68 -10.22 3.31
C GLU A 94 -3.50 -9.24 2.47
N ILE A 95 -3.38 -7.93 2.73
CA ILE A 95 -4.09 -6.90 1.95
C ILE A 95 -3.63 -6.94 0.50
N GLN A 96 -2.31 -7.01 0.24
CA GLN A 96 -1.78 -7.03 -1.13
C GLN A 96 -2.22 -8.29 -1.91
N ASN A 97 -2.33 -9.44 -1.24
CA ASN A 97 -2.92 -10.65 -1.82
C ASN A 97 -4.41 -10.49 -2.11
N ALA A 98 -5.17 -9.84 -1.22
CA ALA A 98 -6.58 -9.55 -1.43
C ALA A 98 -6.82 -8.56 -2.58
N ILE A 99 -5.91 -7.60 -2.77
CA ILE A 99 -5.86 -6.72 -3.92
C ILE A 99 -5.57 -7.53 -5.19
N GLY A 100 -4.80 -8.61 -5.10
CA GLY A 100 -4.41 -9.45 -6.23
C GLY A 100 -3.28 -8.81 -7.03
N ALA A 101 -2.24 -8.33 -6.34
CA ALA A 101 -1.05 -7.77 -6.96
C ALA A 101 -0.16 -8.85 -7.59
N ASP A 102 0.53 -8.51 -8.69
CA ASP A 102 1.54 -9.37 -9.32
C ASP A 102 2.92 -9.21 -8.66
N ILE A 103 3.23 -7.98 -8.23
CA ILE A 103 4.45 -7.64 -7.50
C ILE A 103 4.07 -7.02 -6.16
N ILE A 104 4.46 -7.70 -5.09
CA ILE A 104 4.15 -7.32 -3.72
C ILE A 104 5.41 -6.71 -3.09
N MET A 105 5.29 -5.51 -2.56
CA MET A 105 6.36 -4.88 -1.79
C MET A 105 6.24 -5.27 -0.32
N GLN A 106 7.35 -5.72 0.27
CA GLN A 106 7.44 -6.01 1.69
C GLN A 106 7.31 -4.72 2.52
N LEU A 107 6.69 -4.82 3.69
CA LEU A 107 6.66 -3.73 4.66
C LEU A 107 8.07 -3.38 5.14
N ASP A 108 8.39 -2.10 5.07
CA ASP A 108 9.68 -1.51 5.35
C ASP A 108 9.59 -0.46 6.47
N ASP A 109 10.69 -0.30 7.20
CA ASP A 109 10.84 0.76 8.19
C ASP A 109 11.46 2.00 7.53
N VAL A 110 10.60 2.96 7.19
CA VAL A 110 11.02 4.18 6.49
C VAL A 110 11.49 5.23 7.49
N VAL A 111 12.77 5.59 7.41
CA VAL A 111 13.35 6.72 8.14
C VAL A 111 13.45 7.96 7.26
N SER A 112 13.31 9.15 7.87
CA SER A 112 13.52 10.41 7.16
C SER A 112 14.92 10.47 6.55
N SER A 113 15.05 11.00 5.33
CA SER A 113 16.33 11.16 4.64
C SER A 113 17.31 12.11 5.35
N THR A 114 16.81 12.93 6.26
CA THR A 114 17.62 13.83 7.10
C THR A 114 18.01 13.23 8.45
N THR A 115 17.50 12.03 8.79
CA THR A 115 17.86 11.33 10.03
C THR A 115 19.26 10.76 9.89
N THR A 116 20.10 11.02 10.89
CA THR A 116 21.46 10.45 11.01
C THR A 116 21.62 9.76 12.35
N GLY A 117 22.42 8.69 12.42
CA GLY A 117 22.75 8.00 13.66
C GLY A 117 22.03 6.65 13.85
N PRO A 118 21.92 6.15 15.09
CA PRO A 118 21.52 4.76 15.39
C PRO A 118 20.18 4.34 14.78
N ARG A 119 19.22 5.26 14.66
CA ARG A 119 17.90 4.98 14.09
C ARG A 119 17.95 4.46 12.65
N VAL A 120 18.94 4.90 11.87
CA VAL A 120 19.12 4.43 10.48
C VAL A 120 19.60 2.98 10.46
N GLU A 121 20.48 2.60 11.38
CA GLU A 121 20.95 1.22 11.53
C GLU A 121 19.82 0.31 12.02
N GLU A 122 19.06 0.76 13.03
CA GLU A 122 17.88 0.05 13.54
C GLU A 122 16.85 -0.25 12.45
N ALA A 123 16.63 0.68 11.50
CA ALA A 123 15.67 0.49 10.40
C ALA A 123 16.15 -0.51 9.32
N MET A 124 17.43 -0.88 9.31
CA MET A 124 17.99 -1.84 8.35
C MET A 124 18.03 -3.28 8.89
N HIS A 125 17.76 -3.48 10.18
CA HIS A 125 17.79 -4.76 10.86
C HIS A 125 16.39 -5.37 11.01
#